data_AF-A0A266LY43-F1
#
_entry.id   AF-A0A266LY43-F1
#
_cell.length_a   1.000
_cell.length_b   1.000
_cell.length_c   1.000
_cell.angle_alpha   90.00
_cell.angle_beta   90.00
_cell.angle_gamma   90.00
#
_symmetry.space_group_name_H-M   'P 1'
#
loop_
_entity.id
_entity.type
_entity.pdbx_description
1 polymer ?
#
loop_
_entity_poly.entity_id
_entity_poly.type
_entity_poly.pdbx_seq_one_letter_code
_entity_poly.pdbx_strand_id
1 'polypeptide(L)'
;MSAILQRFHQVANDALVKISAHCLPGAKIALVIYTPGKPEEDIILKDQGLDDNEVVSSLRRRGLSIDGDNAYKHDLCDAIVGALAMGAQNNNSPPPDHWGQRFWDIGREERAACEELVAALKLTRENLRACQATIHLCGGFDPAYVNDAQAAMKVADAALAKATR
;
A
#
# COMPACT_ATOMS: atom_id res chain seq x y z
N MET A 1 31.40 7.65 25.30
CA MET A 1 30.10 7.26 25.88
C MET A 1 29.95 8.02 27.19
N SER A 2 28.90 8.83 27.37
CA SER A 2 28.72 9.66 28.57
C SER A 2 28.64 8.78 29.83
N ALA A 3 29.22 9.23 30.95
CA ALA A 3 29.16 8.53 32.25
C ALA A 3 27.71 8.28 32.72
N ILE A 4 26.78 9.14 32.31
CA ILE A 4 25.34 8.99 32.58
C ILE A 4 24.78 7.75 31.85
N LEU A 5 25.18 7.55 30.60
CA LEU A 5 24.70 6.41 29.79
C LEU A 5 25.24 5.08 30.32
N GLN A 6 26.52 5.04 30.73
CA GLN A 6 27.11 3.86 31.39
C GLN A 6 26.39 3.51 32.69
N ARG A 7 26.13 4.51 33.54
CA ARG A 7 25.40 4.28 34.81
C ARG A 7 23.97 3.82 34.57
N PHE A 8 23.30 4.39 33.58
CA PHE A 8 21.96 3.95 33.18
C PHE A 8 21.97 2.49 32.69
N HIS A 9 22.89 2.09 31.80
CA HIS A 9 22.99 0.70 31.34
C HIS A 9 23.22 -0.28 32.48
N GLN A 10 24.07 0.07 33.45
CA GLN A 10 24.33 -0.78 34.61
C GLN A 10 23.07 -0.97 35.47
N VAL A 11 22.38 0.13 35.79
CA VAL A 11 21.12 0.07 36.56
C VAL A 11 20.03 -0.70 35.83
N ALA A 12 19.87 -0.44 34.53
CA ALA A 12 18.88 -1.11 33.70
C ALA A 12 19.17 -2.62 33.62
N ASN A 13 20.42 -3.02 33.43
CA ASN A 13 20.80 -4.43 33.39
C ASN A 13 20.55 -5.14 34.73
N ASP A 14 20.95 -4.54 35.85
CA ASP A 14 20.71 -5.10 37.20
C ASP A 14 19.21 -5.27 37.48
N ALA A 15 18.37 -4.33 37.03
CA ALA A 15 16.92 -4.43 37.14
C ALA A 15 16.35 -5.54 36.24
N LEU A 16 16.81 -5.63 34.99
CA LEU A 16 16.37 -6.66 34.05
C LEU A 16 16.70 -8.07 34.55
N VAL A 17 17.88 -8.27 35.16
CA VAL A 17 18.25 -9.55 35.79
C VAL A 17 17.32 -9.91 36.95
N LYS A 18 16.89 -8.93 37.76
CA LYS A 18 15.91 -9.17 38.83
C LYS A 18 14.52 -9.51 38.28
N ILE A 19 14.08 -8.82 37.22
CA ILE A 19 12.79 -9.10 36.59
C ILE A 19 12.80 -10.49 35.96
N SER A 20 13.87 -10.88 35.27
CA SER A 20 13.97 -12.17 34.60
C SER A 20 13.90 -13.35 35.57
N ALA A 21 14.39 -13.18 36.80
CA ALA A 21 14.27 -14.18 37.87
C ALA A 21 12.80 -14.50 38.25
N HIS A 22 11.85 -13.64 37.90
CA HIS A 22 10.42 -13.82 38.15
C HIS A 22 9.62 -14.19 36.89
N CYS A 23 10.28 -14.33 35.75
CA CYS A 23 9.63 -14.72 34.50
C CYS A 23 9.46 -16.24 34.40
N LEU A 24 8.51 -16.67 33.57
CA LEU A 24 8.36 -18.08 33.23
C LEU A 24 9.60 -18.59 32.47
N PRO A 25 9.94 -19.89 32.58
CA PRO A 25 11.03 -20.46 31.81
C PRO A 25 10.91 -20.17 30.31
N GLY A 26 11.97 -19.63 29.71
CA GLY A 26 12.03 -19.31 28.29
C GLY A 26 11.38 -17.98 27.89
N ALA A 27 10.78 -17.24 28.83
CA ALA A 27 10.31 -15.89 28.55
C ALA A 27 11.46 -14.96 28.14
N LYS A 28 11.14 -13.96 27.30
CA LYS A 28 12.07 -12.96 26.80
C LYS A 28 11.63 -11.56 27.25
N ILE A 29 12.59 -10.68 27.50
CA ILE A 29 12.37 -9.31 27.93
C ILE A 29 12.90 -8.33 26.88
N ALA A 30 12.09 -7.31 26.60
CA ALA A 30 12.51 -6.09 25.93
C ALA A 30 12.12 -4.88 26.78
N LEU A 31 13.01 -3.91 26.90
CA LEU A 31 12.77 -2.59 27.48
C LEU A 31 12.94 -1.55 26.37
N VAL A 32 11.86 -0.82 26.10
CA VAL A 32 11.84 0.30 25.16
C VAL A 32 11.55 1.56 25.95
N ILE A 33 12.46 2.52 25.89
CA ILE A 33 12.29 3.86 26.46
C ILE A 33 12.34 4.83 25.30
N TYR A 34 11.26 5.57 25.10
CA TYR A 34 11.18 6.58 24.05
C TYR A 34 10.98 7.97 24.67
N THR A 35 11.52 8.98 24.01
CA THR A 35 11.26 10.37 24.35
C THR A 35 10.35 10.98 23.28
N PRO A 36 9.14 11.48 23.63
CA PRO A 36 8.24 12.04 22.64
C PRO A 36 8.91 13.10 21.76
N GLY A 37 8.85 12.91 20.44
CA GLY A 37 9.42 13.84 19.45
C GLY A 37 10.94 13.72 19.26
N LYS A 38 11.60 12.74 19.86
CA LYS A 38 13.06 12.54 19.78
C LYS A 38 13.46 11.07 19.55
N PRO A 39 13.13 10.49 18.38
CA PRO A 39 13.40 9.08 18.10
C PRO A 39 14.90 8.71 18.18
N GLU A 40 15.80 9.67 17.95
CA GLU A 40 17.24 9.49 18.06
C GLU A 40 17.74 9.26 19.50
N GLU A 41 16.92 9.61 20.50
CA GLU A 41 17.20 9.40 21.92
C GLU A 41 16.60 8.09 22.45
N ASP A 42 15.93 7.29 21.60
CA ASP A 42 15.30 6.04 22.01
C ASP A 42 16.34 5.02 22.51
N ILE A 43 16.04 4.41 23.65
CA ILE A 43 16.88 3.38 24.27
C ILE A 43 16.15 2.04 24.21
N ILE A 44 16.82 1.06 23.62
CA ILE A 44 16.27 -0.27 23.40
C ILE A 44 17.21 -1.32 23.99
N LEU A 45 16.75 -2.05 25.00
CA LEU A 45 17.44 -3.20 25.58
C LEU A 45 16.62 -4.47 25.31
N LYS A 46 17.26 -5.51 24.78
CA LYS A 46 16.61 -6.75 24.37
C LYS A 46 17.40 -7.95 24.86
N ASP A 47 16.70 -9.00 25.26
CA ASP A 47 17.32 -10.30 25.49
C ASP A 47 17.94 -10.89 24.22
N GLN A 48 18.97 -11.72 24.40
CA GLN A 48 19.57 -12.43 23.29
C GLN A 48 18.57 -13.40 22.63
N GLY A 49 18.48 -13.34 21.30
CA GLY A 49 17.56 -14.17 20.51
C GLY A 49 16.09 -13.81 20.68
N LEU A 50 15.78 -12.60 21.14
CA LEU A 50 14.44 -12.05 21.12
C LEU A 50 14.02 -11.75 19.66
N ASP A 51 12.81 -12.18 19.29
CA ASP A 51 12.19 -11.88 18.00
C ASP A 51 11.31 -10.63 18.11
N ASP A 52 11.67 -9.58 17.37
CA ASP A 52 10.95 -8.31 17.36
C ASP A 52 9.49 -8.48 16.89
N ASN A 53 9.21 -9.46 16.04
CA ASN A 53 7.84 -9.75 15.58
C ASN A 53 6.96 -10.27 16.71
N GLU A 54 7.52 -11.06 17.64
CA GLU A 54 6.79 -11.55 18.81
C GLU A 54 6.54 -10.44 19.84
N VAL A 55 7.44 -9.46 19.94
CA VAL A 55 7.22 -8.25 20.74
C VAL A 55 6.02 -7.47 20.18
N VAL A 56 6.03 -7.19 18.87
CA VAL A 56 4.91 -6.50 18.20
C VAL A 56 3.60 -7.29 18.36
N SER A 57 3.64 -8.61 18.17
CA SER A 57 2.46 -9.47 18.34
C SER A 57 1.94 -9.45 19.78
N SER A 58 2.83 -9.42 20.77
CA SER A 58 2.47 -9.31 22.18
C SER A 58 1.81 -7.97 22.50
N LEU A 59 2.34 -6.86 21.97
CA LEU A 59 1.72 -5.54 22.10
C LEU A 59 0.35 -5.47 21.41
N ARG A 60 0.20 -6.07 20.22
CA ARG A 60 -1.08 -6.14 19.50
C ARG A 60 -2.15 -6.89 20.30
N ARG A 61 -1.79 -8.02 20.92
CA ARG A 61 -2.69 -8.76 21.83
C ARG A 61 -3.12 -7.94 23.04
N ARG A 62 -2.46 -6.81 23.33
CA ARG A 62 -2.74 -5.90 24.46
C ARG A 62 -3.25 -4.51 24.02
N GLY A 63 -3.71 -4.37 22.78
CA GLY A 63 -4.38 -3.16 22.32
C GLY A 63 -3.52 -2.19 21.50
N LEU A 64 -2.29 -2.57 21.11
CA LEU A 64 -1.58 -1.86 20.05
C LEU A 64 -2.42 -1.97 18.76
N SER A 65 -3.12 -0.88 18.42
CA SER A 65 -4.02 -0.85 17.27
C SER A 65 -3.28 -0.60 15.96
N ILE A 66 -3.82 -1.14 14.87
CA ILE A 66 -3.44 -0.77 13.50
C ILE A 66 -3.92 0.63 13.10
N ASP A 67 -4.85 1.21 13.84
CA ASP A 67 -5.45 2.51 13.49
C ASP A 67 -4.65 3.72 13.99
N GLY A 68 -3.68 3.51 14.90
CA GLY A 68 -2.82 4.59 15.39
C GLY A 68 -1.77 5.06 14.37
N ASP A 69 -1.48 6.36 14.34
CA ASP A 69 -0.42 6.94 13.52
C ASP A 69 0.97 6.50 14.02
N ASN A 70 1.69 5.73 13.20
CA ASN A 70 3.09 5.41 13.46
C ASN A 70 3.89 5.29 12.16
N ALA A 71 5.18 5.66 12.24
CA ALA A 71 6.07 5.71 11.09
C ALA A 71 6.16 4.37 10.34
N TYR A 72 6.25 3.24 11.06
CA TYR A 72 6.32 1.91 10.45
C TYR A 72 5.13 1.61 9.53
N LYS A 73 3.92 2.03 9.88
CA LYS A 73 2.74 1.87 9.02
C LYS A 73 2.77 2.79 7.82
N HIS A 74 3.18 4.05 8.01
CA HIS A 74 3.33 4.98 6.88
C HIS A 74 4.33 4.42 5.87
N ASP A 75 5.49 3.97 6.33
CA ASP A 75 6.51 3.36 5.47
C ASP A 75 5.99 2.10 4.76
N LEU A 76 5.23 1.25 5.46
CA LEU A 76 4.62 0.06 4.88
C LEU A 76 3.57 0.42 3.82
N CYS A 77 2.69 1.39 4.11
CA CYS A 77 1.69 1.87 3.18
C CYS A 77 2.33 2.51 1.94
N ASP A 78 3.36 3.33 2.14
CA ASP A 78 4.12 3.97 1.06
C ASP A 78 4.80 2.92 0.18
N ALA A 79 5.37 1.87 0.78
CA ALA A 79 5.93 0.74 0.04
C ALA A 79 4.87 -0.02 -0.78
N ILE A 80 3.67 -0.23 -0.21
CA ILE A 80 2.55 -0.86 -0.93
C ILE A 80 2.08 0.01 -2.10
N VAL A 81 1.88 1.30 -1.88
CA VAL A 81 1.49 2.26 -2.91
C VAL A 81 2.55 2.34 -4.01
N GLY A 82 3.82 2.37 -3.63
CA GLY A 82 4.94 2.33 -4.57
C GLY A 82 4.95 1.05 -5.41
N ALA A 83 4.75 -0.11 -4.79
CA ALA A 83 4.68 -1.38 -5.50
C ALA A 83 3.52 -1.42 -6.50
N LEU A 84 2.32 -0.96 -6.13
CA LEU A 84 1.16 -0.83 -7.03
C LEU A 84 1.47 0.09 -8.22
N ALA A 85 2.07 1.25 -7.96
CA ALA A 85 2.40 2.22 -9.00
C ALA A 85 3.45 1.68 -9.99
N MET A 86 4.50 1.04 -9.48
CA MET A 86 5.52 0.38 -10.29
C MET A 86 4.97 -0.80 -11.08
N GLY A 87 4.03 -1.56 -10.48
CA GLY A 87 3.26 -2.61 -11.12
C GLY A 87 2.46 -2.11 -12.31
N ALA A 88 1.69 -1.04 -12.11
CA ALA A 88 0.91 -0.40 -13.17
C ALA A 88 1.80 0.14 -14.30
N GLN A 89 3.04 0.53 -14.00
CA GLN A 89 4.01 0.94 -15.01
C GLN A 89 4.78 -0.24 -15.64
N ASN A 90 4.53 -1.46 -15.16
CA ASN A 90 5.25 -2.68 -15.51
C ASN A 90 6.78 -2.52 -15.44
N ASN A 91 7.26 -1.86 -14.38
CA ASN A 91 8.68 -1.56 -14.20
C ASN A 91 9.13 -1.88 -12.76
N ASN A 92 10.44 -2.03 -12.56
CA ASN A 92 11.07 -2.24 -11.25
C ASN A 92 10.40 -3.35 -10.43
N SER A 93 10.24 -4.53 -11.04
CA SER A 93 9.68 -5.70 -10.35
C SER A 93 10.45 -5.99 -9.07
N PRO A 94 9.78 -6.28 -7.96
CA PRO A 94 10.42 -6.75 -6.75
C PRO A 94 11.28 -8.00 -7.01
N PRO A 95 12.33 -8.24 -6.21
CA PRO A 95 13.07 -9.50 -6.24
C PRO A 95 12.17 -10.71 -5.98
N PRO A 96 12.57 -11.91 -6.41
CA PRO A 96 11.88 -13.15 -6.06
C PRO A 96 11.66 -13.27 -4.55
N ASP A 97 10.49 -13.80 -4.16
CA ASP A 97 10.04 -14.00 -2.78
C ASP A 97 9.90 -12.72 -1.94
N HIS A 98 10.03 -11.54 -2.54
CA HIS A 98 9.76 -10.28 -1.84
C HIS A 98 8.26 -10.13 -1.56
N TRP A 99 7.90 -9.80 -0.32
CA TRP A 99 6.51 -9.65 0.13
C TRP A 99 5.68 -8.67 -0.73
N GLY A 100 6.37 -7.67 -1.32
CA GLY A 100 5.78 -6.66 -2.20
C GLY A 100 5.34 -7.16 -3.58
N GLN A 101 5.76 -8.36 -3.99
CA GLN A 101 5.47 -8.92 -5.32
C GLN A 101 3.97 -8.93 -5.62
N ARG A 102 3.15 -9.38 -4.66
CA ARG A 102 1.69 -9.42 -4.81
C ARG A 102 1.10 -8.05 -5.16
N PHE A 103 1.59 -6.97 -4.54
CA PHE A 103 1.06 -5.63 -4.78
C PHE A 103 1.52 -5.08 -6.14
N TRP A 104 2.73 -5.42 -6.56
CA TRP A 104 3.22 -5.12 -7.90
C TRP A 104 2.39 -5.86 -8.97
N ASP A 105 2.09 -7.14 -8.77
CA ASP A 105 1.24 -7.92 -9.68
C ASP A 105 -0.16 -7.33 -9.79
N ILE A 106 -0.79 -6.95 -8.67
CA ILE A 106 -2.09 -6.26 -8.67
C ILE A 106 -2.04 -5.00 -9.52
N GLY A 107 -1.02 -4.15 -9.33
CA GLY A 107 -0.88 -2.93 -10.11
C GLY A 107 -0.78 -3.21 -11.62
N ARG A 108 0.01 -4.23 -12.00
CA ARG A 108 0.20 -4.65 -13.39
C ARG A 108 -1.10 -5.17 -14.01
N GLU A 109 -1.79 -6.06 -13.30
CA GLU A 109 -3.02 -6.70 -13.77
C GLU A 109 -4.17 -5.70 -13.91
N GLU A 110 -4.35 -4.81 -12.92
CA GLU A 110 -5.34 -3.74 -12.98
C GLU A 110 -5.08 -2.79 -14.15
N ARG A 111 -3.81 -2.47 -14.42
CA ARG A 111 -3.46 -1.64 -15.58
C ARG A 111 -3.77 -2.36 -16.89
N ALA A 112 -3.41 -3.64 -17.02
CA ALA A 112 -3.69 -4.43 -18.21
C ALA A 112 -5.20 -4.50 -18.50
N ALA A 113 -6.01 -4.80 -17.47
CA ALA A 113 -7.48 -4.83 -17.59
C ALA A 113 -8.05 -3.45 -17.99
N CYS A 114 -7.51 -2.37 -17.44
CA CYS A 114 -7.88 -1.01 -17.83
C CYS A 114 -7.54 -0.72 -19.31
N GLU A 115 -6.37 -1.15 -19.78
CA GLU A 115 -5.96 -0.97 -21.18
C GLU A 115 -6.85 -1.76 -22.15
N GLU A 116 -7.21 -2.99 -21.81
CA GLU A 116 -8.17 -3.80 -22.58
C GLU A 116 -9.55 -3.13 -22.64
N LEU A 117 -10.05 -2.61 -21.52
CA LEU A 117 -11.32 -1.90 -21.48
C LEU A 117 -11.29 -0.61 -22.31
N VAL A 118 -10.20 0.14 -22.25
CA VAL A 118 -9.99 1.35 -23.08
C VAL A 118 -9.97 0.98 -24.57
N ALA A 119 -9.31 -0.12 -24.95
CA ALA A 119 -9.28 -0.59 -26.32
C ALA A 119 -10.68 -1.00 -26.81
N ALA A 120 -11.44 -1.74 -25.99
CA ALA A 120 -12.81 -2.11 -26.28
C ALA A 120 -13.72 -0.88 -26.44
N LEU A 121 -13.62 0.09 -25.52
CA LEU A 121 -14.41 1.32 -25.59
C LEU A 121 -14.12 2.14 -26.85
N LYS A 122 -12.84 2.25 -27.26
CA LYS A 122 -12.45 2.91 -28.52
C LYS A 122 -13.11 2.23 -29.72
N LEU A 123 -13.06 0.89 -29.76
CA LEU A 123 -13.67 0.11 -30.85
C LEU A 123 -15.19 0.29 -30.89
N THR A 124 -15.89 0.17 -29.76
CA THR A 124 -17.34 0.34 -29.69
C THR A 124 -17.76 1.76 -30.08
N ARG A 125 -17.02 2.77 -29.62
CA ARG A 125 -17.29 4.18 -29.97
C ARG A 125 -17.13 4.42 -31.46
N GLU A 126 -16.08 3.89 -32.10
CA GLU A 126 -15.88 4.05 -33.54
C GLU A 126 -16.94 3.31 -34.36
N ASN A 127 -17.33 2.10 -33.93
CA ASN A 127 -18.43 1.37 -34.56
C ASN A 127 -19.75 2.15 -34.47
N LEU A 128 -20.06 2.74 -33.31
CA LEU A 128 -21.26 3.58 -33.15
C LEU A 128 -21.22 4.79 -34.09
N ARG A 129 -20.07 5.47 -34.19
CA ARG A 129 -19.88 6.57 -35.14
C ARG A 129 -20.13 6.11 -36.58
N ALA A 130 -19.56 4.98 -36.99
CA ALA A 130 -19.72 4.44 -38.33
C ALA A 130 -21.19 4.08 -38.64
N CYS A 131 -21.90 3.45 -37.69
CA CYS A 131 -23.32 3.16 -37.81
C CYS A 131 -24.15 4.44 -37.98
N GLN A 132 -23.87 5.49 -37.18
CA GLN A 132 -24.54 6.78 -37.30
C GLN A 132 -24.36 7.40 -38.69
N ALA A 133 -23.13 7.37 -39.23
CA ALA A 133 -22.83 7.88 -40.56
C ALA A 133 -23.61 7.12 -41.65
N THR A 134 -23.67 5.79 -41.58
CA THR A 134 -24.42 4.98 -42.55
C THR A 134 -25.93 5.23 -42.47
N ILE A 135 -26.51 5.28 -41.27
CA ILE A 135 -27.94 5.55 -41.07
C ILE A 135 -28.33 6.92 -41.63
N HIS A 136 -27.47 7.92 -41.41
CA HIS A 136 -27.65 9.26 -41.99
C HIS A 136 -27.68 9.22 -43.51
N LEU A 137 -26.73 8.51 -44.15
CA LEU A 137 -26.67 8.36 -45.61
C LEU A 137 -27.88 7.61 -46.19
N CYS A 138 -28.41 6.63 -45.46
CA CYS A 138 -29.58 5.85 -45.86
C CYS A 138 -30.92 6.57 -45.66
N GLY A 139 -30.92 7.81 -45.14
CA GLY A 139 -32.14 8.60 -44.92
C GLY A 139 -32.99 8.14 -43.74
N GLY A 140 -32.49 7.23 -42.90
CA GLY A 140 -33.15 6.77 -41.67
C GLY A 140 -32.95 7.80 -40.55
N PHE A 141 -33.70 8.89 -40.55
CA PHE A 141 -33.50 9.98 -39.61
C PHE A 141 -34.53 9.93 -38.48
N ASP A 142 -34.26 9.15 -37.42
CA ASP A 142 -34.91 9.33 -36.13
C ASP A 142 -34.04 10.26 -35.25
N PRO A 143 -34.47 11.52 -35.01
CA PRO A 143 -33.70 12.47 -34.22
C PRO A 143 -33.41 12.00 -32.79
N ALA A 144 -34.31 11.21 -32.18
CA ALA A 144 -34.11 10.71 -30.82
C ALA A 144 -32.93 9.75 -30.77
N TYR A 145 -32.89 8.78 -31.69
CA TYR A 145 -31.78 7.83 -31.82
C TYR A 145 -30.42 8.52 -32.06
N VAL A 146 -30.39 9.54 -32.93
CA VAL A 146 -29.17 10.32 -33.21
C VAL A 146 -28.69 11.06 -31.96
N ASN A 147 -29.61 11.72 -31.23
CA ASN A 147 -29.29 12.45 -30.02
C ASN A 147 -28.73 11.53 -28.92
N ASP A 148 -29.34 10.36 -28.73
CA ASP A 148 -28.90 9.39 -27.72
C ASP A 148 -27.52 8.82 -28.05
N ALA A 149 -27.27 8.49 -29.32
CA ALA A 149 -25.96 8.02 -29.77
C ALA A 149 -24.87 9.09 -29.61
N GLN A 150 -25.17 10.36 -29.93
CA GLN A 150 -24.26 11.47 -29.70
C GLN A 150 -23.96 11.69 -28.21
N ALA A 151 -24.98 11.58 -27.35
CA ALA A 151 -24.81 11.64 -25.91
C ALA A 151 -23.91 10.50 -25.40
N ALA A 152 -24.12 9.27 -25.87
CA ALA A 152 -23.29 8.12 -25.51
C ALA A 152 -21.83 8.28 -25.97
N MET A 153 -21.59 8.76 -27.21
CA MET A 153 -20.24 9.06 -27.69
C MET A 153 -19.56 10.14 -26.85
N LYS A 154 -20.29 11.17 -26.42
CA LYS A 154 -19.75 12.21 -25.54
C LYS A 154 -19.30 11.65 -24.18
N VAL A 155 -20.06 10.72 -23.60
CA VAL A 155 -19.67 10.02 -22.36
C VAL A 155 -18.42 9.16 -22.59
N ALA A 156 -18.37 8.41 -23.70
CA ALA A 156 -17.21 7.59 -24.05
C ALA A 156 -15.95 8.45 -24.26
N ASP A 157 -16.07 9.56 -24.99
CA ASP A 157 -14.96 10.49 -25.24
C ASP A 157 -14.42 11.09 -23.93
N ALA A 158 -15.31 11.42 -22.97
CA ALA A 158 -14.91 11.90 -21.65
C ALA A 158 -14.18 10.82 -20.82
N ALA A 159 -14.65 9.57 -20.85
CA ALA A 159 -14.01 8.45 -20.15
C ALA A 159 -12.63 8.12 -20.75
N LEU A 160 -12.54 8.09 -22.08
CA LEU A 160 -11.27 7.90 -22.80
C LEU A 160 -10.27 9.01 -22.47
N ALA A 161 -10.71 10.27 -22.46
CA ALA A 161 -9.85 11.40 -22.12
C ALA A 161 -9.30 11.33 -20.69
N LYS A 162 -10.03 10.71 -19.75
CA LYS A 162 -9.55 10.47 -18.38
C LYS A 162 -8.53 9.32 -18.32
N ALA A 163 -8.76 8.26 -19.09
CA ALA A 163 -7.95 7.03 -19.03
C ALA A 163 -6.61 7.14 -19.79
N THR A 164 -6.46 8.11 -20.69
CA THR A 164 -5.24 8.36 -21.48
C THR A 164 -4.44 9.58 -21.03
N ARG A 165 -4.77 10.17 -19.88
CA ARG A 165 -3.95 11.21 -19.22
C ARG A 165 -2.92 10.55 -18.32
#